data_AF-A0A1Q1NMP5-F1
#
_entry.id   AF-A0A1Q1NMP5-F1
#
_cell.length_a   1.000
_cell.length_b   1.000
_cell.length_c   1.000
_cell.angle_alpha   90.00
_cell.angle_beta   90.00
_cell.angle_gamma   90.00
#
_symmetry.space_group_name_H-M   'P 1'
#
loop_
_entity.id
_entity.type
_entity.pdbx_description
1 polymer ?
#
loop_
_entity_poly.entity_id
_entity_poly.type
_entity_poly.pdbx_seq_one_letter_code
_entity_poly.pdbx_strand_id
1 'polypeptide(L)'
;VFKIDVRGDIDTTHPTHFCHNCWKVIQRKVSNAPHEAHLLEKDPVEWHPHSTSCDVCVTSFHGLKRKKTMLNSQLSKKLRIIAGRTRKIRCVRKVKQLNNKSLMKKISNCKQIHLSTKVLAIDYPVDFVKSISCQICEHILADPVETTCKHLFCRVCILKCLKVMGSYCPSCQYPCFPTDLVSPVKSFLSILNNLVLRCPIKGCHEEVFLEKYCQHRSNHKGAESTDSYVYINKGGRPRQHLLSLTRRAQKHRLRELKLQVKDFAEKEEGGDVKSVCLTLFLLALRSRNEHRQADELEAIMQGKGSDLHPAVCLAIRVNTFLSCSQYHKMYGTVKA
;
A
#
# COMPACT_ATOMS: atom_id res chain seq x y z
N VAL A 1 11.42 27.55 26.73
CA VAL A 1 12.86 27.28 26.94
C VAL A 1 13.35 26.33 25.85
N PHE A 2 13.53 26.84 24.64
CA PHE A 2 14.21 26.09 23.58
C PHE A 2 15.21 27.06 22.96
N LYS A 3 16.44 27.05 23.51
CA LYS A 3 17.58 27.83 23.00
C LYS A 3 18.35 26.97 21.99
N ILE A 4 17.70 26.53 20.92
CA ILE A 4 18.39 25.87 19.81
C ILE A 4 17.87 26.51 18.53
N ASP A 5 18.77 27.18 17.82
CA ASP A 5 18.45 27.85 16.57
C ASP A 5 18.29 26.80 15.46
N VAL A 6 17.05 26.56 15.07
CA VAL A 6 16.63 25.53 14.09
C VAL A 6 16.87 25.96 12.63
N ARG A 7 17.45 27.14 12.40
CA ARG A 7 17.67 27.68 11.04
C ARG A 7 18.90 27.12 10.32
N GLY A 8 19.71 26.31 11.00
CA GLY A 8 20.93 25.69 10.45
C GLY A 8 20.85 24.18 10.23
N ASP A 9 19.65 23.59 10.21
CA ASP A 9 19.49 22.15 10.03
C ASP A 9 19.58 21.79 8.54
N ILE A 10 20.75 21.31 8.13
CA ILE A 10 21.04 20.88 6.75
C ILE A 10 21.30 19.38 6.79
N ASP A 11 20.82 18.63 5.80
CA ASP A 11 20.94 17.15 5.69
C ASP A 11 22.39 16.62 5.79
N THR A 12 23.39 17.51 5.72
CA THR A 12 24.81 17.21 5.83
C THR A 12 25.35 17.24 7.27
N THR A 13 24.71 17.97 8.19
CA THR A 13 25.15 18.09 9.60
C THR A 13 24.42 17.11 10.52
N HIS A 14 23.14 16.82 10.27
CA HIS A 14 22.36 15.86 11.04
C HIS A 14 21.71 14.84 10.09
N PRO A 15 22.16 13.57 10.10
CA PRO A 15 21.59 12.56 9.21
C PRO A 15 20.11 12.32 9.53
N THR A 16 19.24 12.46 8.52
CA THR A 16 17.77 12.28 8.62
C THR A 16 17.33 10.83 8.85
N HIS A 17 18.26 9.87 8.84
CA HIS A 17 17.96 8.44 8.96
C HIS A 17 18.86 7.72 9.96
N PHE A 18 18.25 7.23 11.04
CA PHE A 18 18.89 6.33 12.00
C PHE A 18 18.89 4.89 11.50
N CYS A 19 19.99 4.16 11.73
CA CYS A 19 20.01 2.71 11.58
C CYS A 19 19.07 2.06 12.63
N HIS A 20 18.38 0.97 12.30
CA HIS A 20 17.41 0.33 13.22
C HIS A 20 18.02 -0.05 14.59
N ASN A 21 19.31 -0.42 14.64
CA ASN A 21 19.99 -0.74 15.89
C ASN A 21 20.34 0.52 16.71
N CYS A 22 20.74 1.59 16.04
CA CYS A 22 21.04 2.90 16.61
C CYS A 22 19.77 3.52 17.21
N TRP A 23 18.67 3.44 16.45
CA TRP A 23 17.33 3.80 16.88
C TRP A 23 16.91 3.03 18.14
N LYS A 24 17.10 1.70 18.18
CA LYS A 24 16.78 0.88 19.35
C LYS A 24 17.60 1.24 20.59
N VAL A 25 18.84 1.69 20.45
CA VAL A 25 19.68 2.11 21.58
C VAL A 25 19.18 3.42 22.16
N ILE A 26 18.83 4.39 21.30
CA ILE A 26 18.22 5.66 21.73
C ILE A 26 16.88 5.40 22.42
N GLN A 27 16.02 4.58 21.82
CA GLN A 27 14.73 4.25 22.41
C GLN A 27 14.87 3.61 23.79
N ARG A 28 15.85 2.70 23.97
CA ARG A 28 16.12 2.09 25.28
C ARG A 28 16.67 3.07 26.32
N LYS A 29 17.48 4.06 25.91
CA LYS A 29 17.99 5.08 26.84
C LYS A 29 16.89 6.07 27.26
N VAL A 30 15.98 6.40 26.35
CA VAL A 30 14.82 7.27 26.64
C VAL A 30 13.79 6.54 27.49
N SER A 31 13.54 5.24 27.26
CA SER A 31 12.57 4.45 28.03
C SER A 31 13.03 4.07 29.45
N ASN A 32 14.33 4.19 29.77
CA ASN A 32 14.88 3.80 31.07
C ASN A 32 15.19 4.98 32.01
N ALA A 33 14.79 6.21 31.69
CA ALA A 33 14.92 7.34 32.60
C ALA A 33 13.69 7.43 33.52
N PRO A 34 13.84 7.41 34.87
CA PRO A 34 12.76 7.76 35.77
C PRO A 34 12.46 9.26 35.64
N HIS A 35 11.17 9.57 35.76
CA HIS A 35 10.63 10.93 35.79
C HIS A 35 11.12 11.68 37.04
N GLU A 36 12.22 12.43 36.94
CA GLU A 36 12.38 13.83 37.40
C GLU A 36 13.84 14.28 37.54
N ALA A 37 14.05 15.54 37.11
CA ALA A 37 15.05 16.56 37.43
C ALA A 37 16.46 16.19 37.93
N HIS A 38 17.43 16.97 37.41
CA HIS A 38 18.88 16.96 37.61
C HIS A 38 19.57 15.88 36.76
N LEU A 39 20.33 16.22 35.71
CA LEU A 39 21.57 17.00 35.80
C LEU A 39 21.86 17.75 34.48
N LEU A 40 22.09 19.05 34.66
CA LEU A 40 22.95 19.87 33.82
C LEU A 40 24.41 19.34 33.95
N GLU A 41 25.21 19.56 32.91
CA GLU A 41 26.65 19.28 32.82
C GLU A 41 27.07 17.80 32.72
N LYS A 42 27.22 17.34 31.47
CA LYS A 42 28.52 16.89 30.94
C LYS A 42 28.46 16.87 29.41
N ASP A 43 29.57 17.27 28.80
CA ASP A 43 29.81 17.68 27.41
C ASP A 43 29.01 16.99 26.28
N PRO A 44 28.74 17.71 25.18
CA PRO A 44 28.09 17.12 24.01
C PRO A 44 29.05 16.09 23.41
N VAL A 45 28.64 14.83 23.44
CA VAL A 45 29.28 13.78 22.63
C VAL A 45 29.26 14.26 21.17
N GLU A 46 30.43 14.56 20.62
CA GLU A 46 30.59 15.02 19.24
C GLU A 46 30.05 13.96 18.27
N TRP A 47 28.99 14.34 17.56
CA TRP A 47 28.30 13.46 16.64
C TRP A 47 29.12 13.26 15.37
N HIS A 48 29.50 12.02 15.11
CA HIS A 48 30.19 11.63 13.87
C HIS A 48 29.22 10.93 12.91
N PRO A 49 29.23 11.26 11.61
CA PRO A 49 28.42 10.58 10.61
C PRO A 49 28.83 9.10 10.48
N HIS A 50 27.88 8.26 10.10
CA HIS A 50 28.00 6.81 10.08
C HIS A 50 29.07 6.36 9.06
N SER A 51 30.31 6.15 9.50
CA SER A 51 31.32 5.43 8.72
C SER A 51 31.21 3.92 9.00
N THR A 52 31.94 3.11 8.23
CA THR A 52 32.04 1.64 8.40
C THR A 52 32.66 1.21 9.74
N SER A 53 33.05 2.15 10.62
CA SER A 53 33.69 1.90 11.92
C SER A 53 32.86 2.42 13.12
N CYS A 54 31.55 2.21 13.13
CA CYS A 54 30.71 2.54 14.30
C CYS A 54 30.85 1.49 15.43
N ASP A 55 31.35 1.89 16.61
CA ASP A 55 31.59 1.00 17.75
C ASP A 55 30.34 0.28 18.29
N VAL A 56 29.16 0.88 18.13
CA VAL A 56 27.87 0.25 18.47
C VAL A 56 27.55 -0.92 17.54
N CYS A 57 27.96 -0.81 16.28
CA CYS A 57 27.75 -1.86 15.28
C CYS A 57 28.78 -2.97 15.43
N VAL A 58 30.04 -2.62 15.75
CA VAL A 58 31.16 -3.57 15.90
C VAL A 58 30.98 -4.47 17.13
N THR A 59 30.53 -3.94 18.26
CA THR A 59 30.37 -4.70 19.51
C THR A 59 29.24 -5.75 19.48
N SER A 60 28.27 -5.63 18.58
CA SER A 60 27.15 -6.58 18.46
C SER A 60 27.50 -7.93 17.81
N PHE A 61 28.70 -8.08 17.25
CA PHE A 61 29.14 -9.31 16.58
C PHE A 61 29.97 -10.28 17.45
N HIS A 62 30.27 -9.95 18.70
CA HIS A 62 30.97 -10.85 19.62
C HIS A 62 30.08 -11.35 20.77
N GLY A 63 29.50 -12.53 20.55
CA GLY A 63 29.51 -13.60 21.56
C GLY A 63 28.34 -13.72 22.54
N LEU A 64 27.28 -14.43 22.16
CA LEU A 64 26.61 -15.40 23.05
C LEU A 64 26.11 -16.60 22.23
N LYS A 65 26.96 -17.63 22.09
CA LYS A 65 26.55 -18.97 21.62
C LYS A 65 26.49 -19.94 22.81
N ARG A 66 25.26 -20.09 23.32
CA ARG A 66 24.54 -21.27 23.86
C ARG A 66 25.25 -22.25 24.82
N LYS A 67 24.60 -22.46 25.98
CA LYS A 67 24.79 -23.67 26.81
C LYS A 67 24.13 -24.88 26.11
N LYS A 68 24.93 -25.79 25.57
CA LYS A 68 24.64 -27.22 25.46
C LYS A 68 25.90 -27.99 25.83
N THR A 69 25.69 -29.02 26.63
CA THR A 69 26.64 -29.96 27.25
C THR A 69 27.76 -30.41 26.30
N MET A 70 29.00 -30.46 26.82
CA MET A 70 30.19 -30.94 26.11
C MET A 70 30.29 -32.48 26.10
N LEU A 71 30.82 -33.03 25.00
CA LEU A 71 31.83 -34.09 25.06
C LEU A 71 32.90 -33.81 23.98
N ASN A 72 34.15 -34.08 24.36
CA ASN A 72 35.45 -33.64 23.82
C ASN A 72 35.76 -33.95 22.33
N SER A 73 36.63 -33.12 21.71
CA SER A 73 38.07 -33.42 21.55
C SER A 73 38.70 -32.80 20.28
N GLN A 74 39.75 -31.99 20.52
CA GLN A 74 41.03 -31.84 19.82
C GLN A 74 41.23 -31.44 18.33
N LEU A 75 42.16 -30.48 18.20
CA LEU A 75 43.29 -30.32 17.27
C LEU A 75 43.14 -29.70 15.85
N SER A 76 43.71 -28.49 15.76
CA SER A 76 44.81 -28.07 14.85
C SER A 76 44.55 -27.83 13.34
N LYS A 77 44.78 -26.59 12.86
CA LYS A 77 45.96 -26.15 12.06
C LYS A 77 45.76 -24.75 11.39
N LYS A 78 46.86 -23.97 11.43
CA LYS A 78 47.30 -22.73 10.70
C LYS A 78 46.93 -22.70 9.20
N LEU A 79 47.01 -21.63 8.38
CA LEU A 79 47.28 -20.17 8.42
C LEU A 79 46.90 -19.56 7.04
N ARG A 80 46.78 -18.22 7.01
CA ARG A 80 46.61 -17.21 5.93
C ARG A 80 46.98 -17.54 4.46
N ILE A 81 46.28 -16.91 3.49
CA ILE A 81 46.77 -15.82 2.59
C ILE A 81 45.61 -15.25 1.73
N ILE A 82 45.78 -13.98 1.36
CA ILE A 82 44.90 -12.98 0.72
C ILE A 82 44.86 -13.13 -0.82
N ALA A 83 43.70 -12.91 -1.46
CA ALA A 83 43.52 -12.12 -2.71
C ALA A 83 42.05 -12.12 -3.17
N GLY A 84 41.62 -11.00 -3.76
CA GLY A 84 40.22 -10.58 -3.89
C GLY A 84 39.30 -11.45 -4.72
N ARG A 85 38.05 -11.56 -4.26
CA ARG A 85 36.89 -11.95 -5.07
C ARG A 85 35.67 -11.13 -4.65
N THR A 86 35.13 -10.43 -5.65
CA THR A 86 33.83 -9.78 -5.72
C THR A 86 32.75 -10.50 -4.89
N ARG A 87 32.22 -9.80 -3.88
CA ARG A 87 31.14 -10.31 -3.02
C ARG A 87 29.86 -10.46 -3.84
N LYS A 88 29.58 -11.69 -4.29
CA LYS A 88 28.23 -12.16 -4.59
C LYS A 88 27.31 -11.81 -3.41
N ILE A 89 26.31 -10.99 -3.66
CA ILE A 89 25.20 -10.75 -2.73
C ILE A 89 24.51 -12.09 -2.51
N ARG A 90 24.66 -12.64 -1.31
CA ARG A 90 23.94 -13.84 -0.86
C ARG A 90 22.47 -13.46 -0.76
N CYS A 91 21.67 -13.98 -1.69
CA CYS A 91 20.23 -13.93 -1.69
C CYS A 91 19.68 -14.41 -0.33
N VAL A 92 18.89 -13.55 0.31
CA VAL A 92 18.21 -13.82 1.58
C VAL A 92 17.26 -15.01 1.38
N ARG A 93 17.25 -15.88 2.40
CA ARG A 93 16.60 -17.19 2.44
C ARG A 93 15.13 -17.15 2.00
N LYS A 94 14.80 -18.02 1.03
CA LYS A 94 13.45 -18.53 0.76
C LYS A 94 12.82 -19.05 2.05
N VAL A 95 11.85 -18.32 2.60
CA VAL A 95 10.95 -18.84 3.65
C VAL A 95 9.58 -19.06 2.99
N LYS A 96 9.25 -20.34 2.74
CA LYS A 96 7.92 -20.93 2.49
C LYS A 96 6.95 -20.15 1.56
N GLN A 97 7.33 -19.90 0.31
CA GLN A 97 6.42 -19.44 -0.76
C GLN A 97 5.69 -20.59 -1.51
N LEU A 98 5.69 -21.81 -0.97
CA LEU A 98 5.20 -22.99 -1.72
C LEU A 98 3.70 -23.29 -1.52
N ASN A 99 3.08 -22.93 -0.39
CA ASN A 99 1.68 -23.26 -0.14
C ASN A 99 0.65 -22.27 -0.72
N ASN A 100 1.02 -21.00 -0.95
CA ASN A 100 0.08 -20.00 -1.48
C ASN A 100 -0.07 -20.05 -3.01
N LYS A 101 0.91 -20.56 -3.76
CA LYS A 101 0.84 -20.58 -5.24
C LYS A 101 -0.31 -21.45 -5.77
N SER A 102 -0.56 -22.59 -5.17
CA SER A 102 -1.67 -23.48 -5.57
C SER A 102 -3.03 -22.86 -5.24
N LEU A 103 -3.17 -22.21 -4.08
CA LEU A 103 -4.34 -21.45 -3.67
C LEU A 103 -4.61 -20.30 -4.64
N MET A 104 -3.57 -19.58 -5.05
CA MET A 104 -3.62 -18.46 -6.00
C MET A 104 -4.05 -18.86 -7.41
N LYS A 105 -3.58 -20.02 -7.88
CA LYS A 105 -4.02 -20.62 -9.14
C LYS A 105 -5.49 -21.04 -9.08
N LYS A 106 -5.97 -21.54 -7.93
CA LYS A 106 -7.39 -21.87 -7.72
C LYS A 106 -8.28 -20.62 -7.66
N ILE A 107 -7.84 -19.55 -7.00
CA ILE A 107 -8.58 -18.28 -6.88
C ILE A 107 -8.74 -17.60 -8.24
N SER A 108 -7.67 -17.55 -9.05
CA SER A 108 -7.74 -16.85 -10.33
C SER A 108 -8.55 -17.62 -11.38
N ASN A 109 -8.52 -18.96 -11.34
CA ASN A 109 -9.13 -19.91 -12.31
C ASN A 109 -9.23 -19.33 -13.73
N CYS A 110 -8.09 -19.05 -14.33
CA CYS A 110 -7.98 -18.36 -15.62
C CYS A 110 -7.42 -19.25 -16.72
N LYS A 111 -7.40 -20.57 -16.53
CA LYS A 111 -6.89 -21.55 -17.51
C LYS A 111 -7.60 -21.46 -18.86
N GLN A 112 -8.87 -21.09 -18.88
CA GLN A 112 -9.62 -20.85 -20.11
C GLN A 112 -9.51 -19.39 -20.58
N ILE A 113 -9.13 -18.46 -19.71
CA ILE A 113 -9.18 -17.01 -19.98
C ILE A 113 -7.86 -16.50 -20.61
N HIS A 114 -6.72 -17.06 -20.19
CA HIS A 114 -5.40 -16.58 -20.61
C HIS A 114 -4.64 -17.63 -21.42
N LEU A 115 -3.82 -17.17 -22.36
CA LEU A 115 -2.98 -18.02 -23.18
C LEU A 115 -1.81 -18.57 -22.38
N SER A 116 -1.61 -19.89 -22.41
CA SER A 116 -0.44 -20.49 -21.78
C SER A 116 0.85 -20.12 -22.52
N THR A 117 1.97 -20.11 -21.81
CA THR A 117 3.29 -19.83 -22.40
C THR A 117 3.76 -20.87 -23.41
N LYS A 118 3.12 -22.05 -23.45
CA LYS A 118 3.41 -23.12 -24.42
C LYS A 118 2.98 -22.81 -25.86
N VAL A 119 2.22 -21.73 -26.05
CA VAL A 119 1.68 -21.28 -27.34
C VAL A 119 2.70 -20.40 -28.08
N LEU A 120 3.80 -20.01 -27.44
CA LEU A 120 4.86 -19.22 -28.08
C LEU A 120 5.50 -20.02 -29.23
N ALA A 121 5.59 -19.39 -30.41
CA ALA A 121 6.18 -20.01 -31.60
C ALA A 121 7.70 -20.18 -31.50
N ILE A 122 8.33 -19.28 -30.72
CA ILE A 122 9.77 -19.19 -30.52
C ILE A 122 10.11 -19.68 -29.11
N ASP A 123 11.15 -20.51 -29.00
CA ASP A 123 11.71 -20.94 -27.73
C ASP A 123 12.54 -19.81 -27.10
N TYR A 124 11.85 -18.94 -26.35
CA TYR A 124 12.51 -17.86 -25.62
C TYR A 124 13.23 -18.38 -24.37
N PRO A 125 14.29 -17.68 -23.90
CA PRO A 125 14.94 -17.99 -22.63
C PRO A 125 13.94 -18.03 -21.48
N VAL A 126 14.12 -18.98 -20.55
CA VAL A 126 13.21 -19.21 -19.43
C VAL A 126 12.95 -17.95 -18.60
N ASP A 127 13.95 -17.09 -18.43
CA ASP A 127 13.82 -15.86 -17.67
C ASP A 127 13.04 -14.77 -18.43
N PHE A 128 13.13 -14.76 -19.77
CA PHE A 128 12.27 -13.92 -20.59
C PHE A 128 10.81 -14.37 -20.49
N VAL A 129 10.54 -15.67 -20.63
CA VAL A 129 9.18 -16.22 -20.49
C VAL A 129 8.57 -15.90 -19.13
N LYS A 130 9.36 -15.95 -18.04
CA LYS A 130 8.91 -15.52 -16.70
C LYS A 130 8.53 -14.03 -16.67
N SER A 131 9.29 -13.17 -17.35
CA SER A 131 9.07 -11.72 -17.35
C SER A 131 7.77 -11.29 -18.04
N ILE A 132 7.35 -12.02 -19.08
CA ILE A 132 6.09 -11.80 -19.80
C ILE A 132 4.91 -12.60 -19.23
N SER A 133 5.15 -13.37 -18.17
CA SER A 133 4.15 -14.21 -17.52
C SER A 133 3.63 -13.59 -16.23
N CYS A 134 2.33 -13.79 -15.97
CA CYS A 134 1.70 -13.34 -14.74
C CYS A 134 2.19 -14.17 -13.54
N GLN A 135 2.61 -13.50 -12.45
CA GLN A 135 3.12 -14.20 -11.26
C GLN A 135 2.05 -14.97 -10.46
N ILE A 136 0.77 -14.79 -10.78
CA ILE A 136 -0.36 -15.51 -10.14
C ILE A 136 -0.75 -16.75 -10.94
N CYS A 137 -0.92 -16.60 -12.26
CA CYS A 137 -1.46 -17.67 -13.11
C CYS A 137 -0.44 -18.33 -14.04
N GLU A 138 0.76 -17.77 -14.17
CA GLU A 138 1.85 -18.27 -15.04
C GLU A 138 1.48 -18.35 -16.53
N HIS A 139 0.38 -17.71 -16.93
CA HIS A 139 0.01 -17.50 -18.33
C HIS A 139 0.64 -16.21 -18.87
N ILE A 140 0.66 -16.06 -20.20
CA ILE A 140 1.05 -14.82 -20.86
C ILE A 140 0.16 -13.68 -20.31
N LEU A 141 0.78 -12.55 -19.97
CA LEU A 141 0.07 -11.42 -19.39
C LEU A 141 -1.07 -10.95 -20.30
N ALA A 142 -2.29 -10.92 -19.75
CA ALA A 142 -3.47 -10.38 -20.41
C ALA A 142 -3.95 -9.15 -19.63
N ASP A 143 -4.01 -8.00 -20.31
CA ASP A 143 -4.22 -6.69 -19.68
C ASP A 143 -3.23 -6.48 -18.51
N PRO A 144 -1.93 -6.35 -18.83
CA PRO A 144 -0.87 -6.32 -17.83
C PRO A 144 -0.98 -5.07 -16.95
N VAL A 145 -0.81 -5.26 -15.65
CA VAL A 145 -0.72 -4.19 -14.65
C VAL A 145 0.55 -4.36 -13.82
N GLU A 146 1.14 -3.24 -13.48
CA GLU A 146 2.30 -3.12 -12.62
C GLU A 146 1.88 -2.60 -11.25
N THR A 147 2.43 -3.23 -10.21
CA THR A 147 2.26 -2.81 -8.82
C THR A 147 3.37 -1.83 -8.41
N THR A 148 3.20 -1.10 -7.31
CA THR A 148 4.23 -0.19 -6.76
C THR A 148 5.57 -0.89 -6.47
N CYS A 149 5.52 -2.18 -6.17
CA CYS A 149 6.69 -3.03 -5.98
C CYS A 149 7.24 -3.62 -7.29
N LYS A 150 6.84 -3.10 -8.45
CA LYS A 150 7.29 -3.46 -9.81
C LYS A 150 7.00 -4.92 -10.23
N HIS A 151 6.05 -5.58 -9.58
CA HIS A 151 5.60 -6.91 -10.00
C HIS A 151 4.45 -6.81 -11.01
N LEU A 152 4.50 -7.66 -12.03
CA LEU A 152 3.55 -7.72 -13.14
C LEU A 152 2.51 -8.82 -12.96
N PHE A 153 1.25 -8.47 -13.24
CA PHE A 153 0.11 -9.38 -13.15
C PHE A 153 -0.92 -9.08 -14.25
N CYS A 154 -1.78 -10.05 -14.58
CA CYS A 154 -3.01 -9.74 -15.31
C CYS A 154 -3.96 -8.95 -14.40
N ARG A 155 -4.61 -7.89 -14.90
CA ARG A 155 -5.53 -7.06 -14.10
C ARG A 155 -6.60 -7.89 -13.38
N VAL A 156 -7.20 -8.85 -14.07
CA VAL A 156 -8.22 -9.75 -13.50
C VAL A 156 -7.63 -10.63 -12.38
N CYS A 157 -6.40 -11.13 -12.57
CA CYS A 157 -5.76 -12.03 -11.61
C CYS A 157 -5.43 -11.31 -10.30
N ILE A 158 -4.82 -10.12 -10.37
CA ILE A 158 -4.47 -9.37 -9.17
C ILE A 158 -5.72 -8.87 -8.42
N LEU A 159 -6.73 -8.36 -9.13
CA LEU A 159 -7.95 -7.88 -8.48
C LEU A 159 -8.73 -9.01 -7.78
N LYS A 160 -8.74 -10.23 -8.35
CA LYS A 160 -9.31 -11.41 -7.67
C LYS A 160 -8.50 -11.76 -6.42
N CYS A 161 -7.17 -11.73 -6.50
CA CYS A 161 -6.33 -12.02 -5.36
C CYS A 161 -6.51 -10.99 -4.23
N LEU A 162 -6.47 -9.69 -4.54
CA LEU A 162 -6.60 -8.62 -3.53
C LEU A 162 -7.91 -8.72 -2.74
N LYS A 163 -8.99 -9.18 -3.40
CA LYS A 163 -10.28 -9.40 -2.73
C LYS A 163 -10.27 -10.55 -1.73
N VAL A 164 -9.47 -11.59 -1.97
CA VAL A 164 -9.46 -12.81 -1.14
C VAL A 164 -8.36 -12.77 -0.09
N MET A 165 -7.18 -12.25 -0.45
CA MET A 165 -5.98 -12.26 0.40
C MET A 165 -5.69 -10.91 1.07
N GLY A 166 -6.44 -9.86 0.74
CA GLY A 166 -6.23 -8.50 1.24
C GLY A 166 -5.26 -7.68 0.38
N SER A 167 -5.00 -6.45 0.82
CA SER A 167 -4.23 -5.42 0.10
C SER A 167 -2.71 -5.65 0.14
N TYR A 168 -2.25 -6.83 -0.27
CA TYR A 168 -0.83 -7.18 -0.30
C TYR A 168 -0.44 -7.79 -1.65
N CYS A 169 0.77 -7.49 -2.10
CA CYS A 169 1.33 -8.05 -3.31
C CYS A 169 1.54 -9.57 -3.18
N PRO A 170 1.00 -10.39 -4.09
CA PRO A 170 1.20 -11.84 -4.14
C PRO A 170 2.65 -12.32 -4.13
N SER A 171 3.54 -11.53 -4.74
CA SER A 171 4.91 -11.94 -5.00
C SER A 171 5.85 -11.61 -3.85
N CYS A 172 5.68 -10.45 -3.22
CA CYS A 172 6.60 -9.92 -2.20
C CYS A 172 5.93 -9.50 -0.89
N GLN A 173 4.60 -9.60 -0.79
CA GLN A 173 3.80 -9.20 0.39
C GLN A 173 3.88 -7.69 0.73
N TYR A 174 4.40 -6.86 -0.19
CA TYR A 174 4.38 -5.41 -0.04
C TYR A 174 2.93 -4.88 -0.10
N PRO A 175 2.54 -3.88 0.72
CA PRO A 175 1.21 -3.28 0.67
C PRO A 175 0.86 -2.83 -0.75
N CYS A 176 -0.29 -3.26 -1.25
CA CYS A 176 -0.73 -2.98 -2.62
C CYS A 176 -2.25 -2.79 -2.63
N PHE A 177 -2.70 -1.57 -2.88
CA PHE A 177 -4.12 -1.25 -3.02
C PHE A 177 -4.55 -1.33 -4.49
N PRO A 178 -5.84 -1.59 -4.79
CA PRO A 178 -6.34 -1.60 -6.16
C PRO A 178 -6.15 -0.29 -6.93
N THR A 179 -5.99 0.83 -6.21
CA THR A 179 -5.69 2.17 -6.75
C THR A 179 -4.25 2.31 -7.23
N ASP A 180 -3.35 1.45 -6.74
CA ASP A 180 -1.92 1.57 -6.98
C ASP A 180 -1.47 0.77 -8.22
N LEU A 181 -2.43 0.18 -8.94
CA LEU A 181 -2.19 -0.59 -10.15
C LEU A 181 -2.05 0.36 -11.33
N VAL A 182 -0.85 0.40 -11.90
CA VAL A 182 -0.51 1.27 -13.04
C VAL A 182 -0.29 0.40 -14.29
N SER A 183 -0.52 0.97 -15.47
CA SER A 183 -0.15 0.29 -16.72
C SER A 183 1.37 0.24 -16.86
N PRO A 184 1.96 -0.90 -17.25
CA PRO A 184 3.40 -0.98 -17.49
C PRO A 184 3.87 -0.02 -18.58
N VAL A 185 5.17 0.21 -18.63
CA VAL A 185 5.79 1.06 -19.66
C VAL A 185 5.42 0.60 -21.08
N LYS A 186 5.17 1.57 -21.97
CA LYS A 186 4.71 1.30 -23.36
C LYS A 186 5.67 0.39 -24.14
N SER A 187 6.96 0.50 -23.91
CA SER A 187 7.97 -0.37 -24.53
C SER A 187 7.77 -1.85 -24.16
N PHE A 188 7.44 -2.13 -22.91
CA PHE A 188 7.12 -3.49 -22.47
C PHE A 188 5.84 -4.02 -23.15
N LEU A 189 4.81 -3.17 -23.27
CA LEU A 189 3.58 -3.54 -23.98
C LEU A 189 3.84 -3.82 -25.46
N SER A 190 4.70 -3.03 -26.11
CA SER A 190 5.11 -3.26 -27.50
C SER A 190 5.83 -4.60 -27.67
N ILE A 191 6.76 -4.94 -26.77
CA ILE A 191 7.44 -6.25 -26.77
C ILE A 191 6.42 -7.39 -26.59
N LEU A 192 5.48 -7.24 -25.65
CA LEU A 192 4.45 -8.23 -25.38
C LEU A 192 3.55 -8.46 -26.60
N ASN A 193 3.11 -7.39 -27.27
CA ASN A 193 2.24 -7.44 -28.44
C ASN A 193 2.90 -8.09 -29.67
N ASN A 194 4.23 -7.95 -29.80
CA ASN A 194 5.03 -8.53 -30.87
C ASN A 194 5.42 -10.00 -30.63
N LEU A 195 4.95 -10.64 -29.56
CA LEU A 195 5.16 -12.06 -29.35
C LEU A 195 4.44 -12.88 -30.43
N VAL A 196 5.17 -13.75 -31.11
CA VAL A 196 4.63 -14.67 -32.11
C VAL A 196 4.07 -15.90 -31.40
N LEU A 197 2.80 -16.20 -31.67
CA LEU A 197 2.07 -17.34 -31.14
C LEU A 197 1.75 -18.33 -32.25
N ARG A 198 1.88 -19.63 -31.96
CA ARG A 198 1.30 -20.69 -32.79
C ARG A 198 -0.15 -20.91 -32.36
N CYS A 199 -1.09 -20.90 -33.30
CA CYS A 199 -2.48 -21.17 -32.97
C CYS A 199 -2.62 -22.57 -32.32
N PRO A 200 -3.27 -22.69 -31.14
CA PRO A 200 -3.47 -23.98 -30.47
C PRO A 200 -4.67 -24.78 -31.04
N ILE A 201 -5.40 -24.22 -32.01
CA ILE A 201 -6.60 -24.84 -32.61
C ILE A 201 -6.17 -25.94 -33.59
N LYS A 202 -6.77 -27.13 -33.46
CA LYS A 202 -6.48 -28.27 -34.35
C LYS A 202 -6.81 -27.89 -35.80
N GLY A 203 -5.82 -28.03 -36.69
CA GLY A 203 -5.96 -27.67 -38.11
C GLY A 203 -5.51 -26.25 -38.46
N CYS A 204 -5.12 -25.42 -37.49
CA CYS A 204 -4.50 -24.13 -37.76
C CYS A 204 -3.04 -24.12 -37.30
N HIS A 205 -2.11 -23.95 -38.23
CA HIS A 205 -0.67 -23.86 -37.97
C HIS A 205 -0.11 -22.44 -38.20
N GLU A 206 -0.98 -21.43 -38.26
CA GLU A 206 -0.54 -20.06 -38.49
C GLU A 206 0.18 -19.50 -37.26
N GLU A 207 1.27 -18.78 -37.54
CA GLU A 207 2.03 -18.00 -36.57
C GLU A 207 1.52 -16.56 -36.59
N VAL A 208 0.97 -16.10 -35.48
CA VAL A 208 0.27 -14.81 -35.38
C VAL A 208 0.80 -14.03 -34.19
N PHE A 209 1.02 -12.73 -34.38
CA PHE A 209 1.35 -11.82 -33.29
C PHE A 209 0.25 -11.78 -32.23
N LEU A 210 0.63 -11.71 -30.94
CA LEU A 210 -0.31 -11.64 -29.81
C LEU A 210 -1.35 -10.52 -30.00
N GLU A 211 -0.96 -9.38 -30.55
CA GLU A 211 -1.87 -8.26 -30.86
C GLU A 211 -3.00 -8.66 -31.82
N LYS A 212 -2.68 -9.43 -32.86
CA LYS A 212 -3.63 -9.85 -33.92
C LYS A 212 -4.30 -11.19 -33.63
N TYR A 213 -3.86 -11.88 -32.57
CA TYR A 213 -4.35 -13.22 -32.22
C TYR A 213 -5.87 -13.24 -31.99
N CYS A 214 -6.44 -12.21 -31.35
CA CYS A 214 -7.89 -12.10 -31.14
C CYS A 214 -8.68 -12.05 -32.47
N GLN A 215 -8.13 -11.36 -33.49
CA GLN A 215 -8.74 -11.27 -34.81
C GLN A 215 -8.64 -12.60 -35.54
N HIS A 216 -7.45 -13.21 -35.55
CA HIS A 216 -7.22 -14.53 -36.14
C HIS A 216 -8.13 -15.60 -35.52
N ARG A 217 -8.27 -15.63 -34.20
CA ARG A 217 -9.17 -16.58 -33.52
C ARG A 217 -10.63 -16.41 -33.91
N SER A 218 -11.06 -15.20 -34.26
CA SER A 218 -12.43 -14.95 -34.70
C SER A 218 -12.74 -15.60 -36.06
N ASN A 219 -11.72 -15.89 -36.88
CA ASN A 219 -11.86 -16.61 -38.14
C ASN A 219 -12.06 -18.13 -37.94
N HIS A 220 -11.72 -18.65 -36.75
CA HIS A 220 -11.88 -20.07 -36.37
C HIS A 220 -13.24 -20.42 -35.77
N LYS A 221 -14.21 -19.49 -35.76
CA LYS A 221 -15.52 -19.64 -35.11
C LYS A 221 -16.41 -20.80 -35.61
N GLY A 222 -15.95 -21.60 -36.57
CA GLY A 222 -16.68 -22.76 -37.11
C GLY A 222 -16.43 -24.11 -36.41
N ALA A 223 -15.41 -24.25 -35.56
CA ALA A 223 -15.12 -25.50 -34.86
C ALA A 223 -15.03 -25.28 -33.35
N GLU A 224 -15.93 -25.96 -32.64
CA GLU A 224 -16.08 -26.06 -31.18
C GLU A 224 -14.86 -25.61 -30.38
N SER A 225 -14.93 -24.43 -29.76
CA SER A 225 -13.86 -23.94 -28.89
C SER A 225 -14.39 -23.58 -27.52
N THR A 226 -13.78 -24.23 -26.54
CA THR A 226 -13.90 -24.00 -25.11
C THR A 226 -13.73 -22.51 -24.83
N ASP A 227 -14.76 -21.91 -24.24
CA ASP A 227 -14.96 -20.47 -24.04
C ASP A 227 -13.74 -19.77 -23.45
N SER A 228 -12.91 -19.18 -24.31
CA SER A 228 -11.79 -18.36 -23.90
C SER A 228 -12.20 -16.89 -23.85
N TYR A 229 -12.64 -16.52 -22.65
CA TYR A 229 -13.05 -15.17 -22.27
C TYR A 229 -11.90 -14.17 -22.52
N VAL A 230 -11.95 -13.49 -23.65
CA VAL A 230 -11.34 -12.16 -23.76
C VAL A 230 -11.98 -11.31 -22.67
N TYR A 231 -11.22 -10.45 -21.99
CA TYR A 231 -11.82 -9.43 -21.13
C TYR A 231 -12.61 -8.48 -22.03
N ILE A 232 -13.86 -8.82 -22.29
CA ILE A 232 -14.83 -7.94 -22.91
C ILE A 232 -15.22 -6.97 -21.81
N ASN A 233 -14.94 -5.67 -22.02
CA ASN A 233 -15.54 -4.63 -21.20
C ASN A 233 -17.04 -4.90 -21.19
N LYS A 234 -17.59 -5.28 -20.02
CA LYS A 234 -19.03 -5.56 -19.85
C LYS A 234 -19.90 -4.30 -19.96
N GLY A 235 -19.36 -3.26 -20.60
CA GLY A 235 -19.87 -1.91 -20.56
C GLY A 235 -20.10 -1.44 -19.13
N GLY A 236 -21.13 -0.63 -18.98
CA GLY A 236 -21.55 -0.05 -17.71
C GLY A 236 -21.43 1.46 -17.72
N ARG A 237 -22.32 2.11 -16.98
CA ARG A 237 -22.31 3.56 -16.83
C ARG A 237 -20.98 4.00 -16.19
N PRO A 238 -20.28 5.00 -16.76
CA PRO A 238 -19.09 5.58 -16.15
C PRO A 238 -19.37 6.02 -14.72
N ARG A 239 -18.42 5.74 -13.81
CA ARG A 239 -18.56 6.15 -12.41
C ARG A 239 -18.35 7.66 -12.31
N GLN A 240 -19.35 8.34 -11.75
CA GLN A 240 -19.27 9.76 -11.41
C GLN A 240 -18.50 9.96 -10.09
N HIS A 241 -18.00 11.19 -9.89
CA HIS A 241 -17.34 11.58 -8.65
C HIS A 241 -18.31 11.53 -7.46
N LEU A 242 -17.83 11.13 -6.28
CA LEU A 242 -18.71 10.90 -5.12
C LEU A 242 -19.50 12.15 -4.70
N LEU A 243 -18.89 13.34 -4.82
CA LEU A 243 -19.53 14.61 -4.44
C LEU A 243 -20.63 15.06 -5.42
N SER A 244 -20.64 14.55 -6.66
CA SER A 244 -21.71 14.87 -7.63
C SER A 244 -22.92 13.93 -7.54
N LEU A 245 -22.90 12.96 -6.62
CA LEU A 245 -23.94 11.95 -6.48
C LEU A 245 -25.02 12.37 -5.49
N THR A 246 -26.24 11.88 -5.70
CA THR A 246 -27.34 12.01 -4.73
C THR A 246 -27.05 11.25 -3.43
N ARG A 247 -27.69 11.64 -2.31
CA ARG A 247 -27.54 10.97 -1.00
C ARG A 247 -27.73 9.45 -1.08
N ARG A 248 -28.73 8.98 -1.84
CA ARG A 248 -28.99 7.55 -2.04
C ARG A 248 -27.84 6.85 -2.78
N ALA A 249 -27.32 7.48 -3.84
CA ALA A 249 -26.20 6.95 -4.60
C ALA A 249 -24.90 6.95 -3.78
N GLN A 250 -24.62 8.00 -3.01
CA GLN A 250 -23.48 8.05 -2.07
C GLN A 250 -23.56 6.91 -1.04
N LYS A 251 -24.74 6.71 -0.41
CA LYS A 251 -24.99 5.61 0.53
C LYS A 251 -24.72 4.25 -0.10
N HIS A 252 -25.19 4.02 -1.32
CA HIS A 252 -24.95 2.77 -2.04
C HIS A 252 -23.45 2.57 -2.37
N ARG A 253 -22.77 3.64 -2.78
CA ARG A 253 -21.35 3.58 -3.17
C ARG A 253 -20.42 3.32 -1.99
N LEU A 254 -20.75 3.89 -0.83
CA LEU A 254 -20.00 3.73 0.41
C LEU A 254 -20.50 2.59 1.29
N ARG A 255 -21.41 1.72 0.82
CA ARG A 255 -22.03 0.69 1.69
C ARG A 255 -21.00 -0.20 2.39
N GLU A 256 -19.96 -0.58 1.64
CA GLU A 256 -18.95 -1.53 2.11
C GLU A 256 -18.06 -0.89 3.17
N LEU A 257 -17.55 0.31 2.87
CA LEU A 257 -16.78 1.10 3.83
C LEU A 257 -17.60 1.42 5.08
N LYS A 258 -18.89 1.72 4.93
CA LYS A 258 -19.79 1.96 6.06
C LYS A 258 -19.92 0.74 6.97
N LEU A 259 -19.96 -0.48 6.42
CA LEU A 259 -19.97 -1.70 7.22
C LEU A 259 -18.64 -1.87 7.97
N GLN A 260 -17.52 -1.69 7.28
CA GLN A 260 -16.19 -1.78 7.90
C GLN A 260 -16.00 -0.79 9.06
N VAL A 261 -16.44 0.47 8.89
CA VAL A 261 -16.35 1.48 9.95
C VAL A 261 -17.29 1.16 11.12
N LYS A 262 -18.47 0.59 10.85
CA LYS A 262 -19.38 0.12 11.91
C LYS A 262 -18.76 -1.03 12.71
N ASP A 263 -18.27 -2.05 12.02
CA ASP A 263 -17.63 -3.21 12.65
C ASP A 263 -16.40 -2.79 13.47
N PHE A 264 -15.66 -1.75 13.03
CA PHE A 264 -14.56 -1.17 13.77
C PHE A 264 -15.05 -0.42 15.02
N ALA A 265 -16.04 0.46 14.87
CA ALA A 265 -16.59 1.24 15.98
C ALA A 265 -17.18 0.34 17.08
N GLU A 266 -17.86 -0.75 16.71
CA GLU A 266 -18.41 -1.72 17.66
C GLU A 266 -17.32 -2.45 18.46
N LYS A 267 -16.14 -2.67 17.88
CA LYS A 267 -15.03 -3.40 18.52
C LYS A 267 -14.19 -2.52 19.45
N GLU A 268 -13.89 -1.30 19.01
CA GLU A 268 -12.89 -0.44 19.69
C GLU A 268 -13.53 0.71 20.48
N GLU A 269 -14.65 1.26 20.00
CA GLU A 269 -15.19 2.56 20.44
C GLU A 269 -16.65 2.46 20.95
N GLY A 270 -17.07 1.27 21.38
CA GLY A 270 -18.41 1.04 21.93
C GLY A 270 -19.58 1.32 20.96
N GLY A 271 -19.31 1.36 19.66
CA GLY A 271 -20.30 1.63 18.60
C GLY A 271 -20.48 3.09 18.22
N ASP A 272 -19.65 4.03 18.73
CA ASP A 272 -19.74 5.45 18.34
C ASP A 272 -19.16 5.73 16.94
N VAL A 273 -19.95 5.41 15.92
CA VAL A 273 -19.62 5.65 14.51
C VAL A 273 -19.42 7.14 14.22
N LYS A 274 -20.12 8.04 14.93
CA LYS A 274 -20.08 9.48 14.66
C LYS A 274 -18.71 10.05 15.02
N SER A 275 -18.21 9.74 16.22
CA SER A 275 -16.88 10.18 16.66
C SER A 275 -15.77 9.56 15.81
N VAL A 276 -15.88 8.26 15.47
CA VAL A 276 -14.90 7.61 14.58
C VAL A 276 -14.84 8.29 13.22
N CYS A 277 -15.99 8.54 12.57
CA CYS A 277 -16.02 9.17 11.25
C CYS A 277 -15.49 10.60 11.28
N LEU A 278 -15.80 11.34 12.36
CA LEU A 278 -15.28 12.67 12.56
C LEU A 278 -13.75 12.67 12.66
N THR A 279 -13.21 11.85 13.57
CA THR A 279 -11.76 11.80 13.80
C THR A 279 -11.03 11.42 12.52
N LEU A 280 -11.55 10.45 11.77
CA LEU A 280 -11.02 10.09 10.45
C LEU A 280 -11.01 11.29 9.48
N PHE A 281 -12.07 12.10 9.47
CA PHE A 281 -12.15 13.27 8.60
C PHE A 281 -11.21 14.39 9.04
N LEU A 282 -11.07 14.65 10.34
CA LEU A 282 -10.11 15.63 10.88
C LEU A 282 -8.66 15.24 10.57
N LEU A 283 -8.31 13.97 10.75
CA LEU A 283 -7.00 13.45 10.37
C LEU A 283 -6.76 13.54 8.86
N ALA A 284 -7.80 13.32 8.05
CA ALA A 284 -7.72 13.48 6.61
C ALA A 284 -7.44 14.94 6.22
N LEU A 285 -8.11 15.92 6.83
CA LEU A 285 -7.87 17.35 6.60
C LEU A 285 -6.45 17.75 7.03
N ARG A 286 -6.01 17.33 8.22
CA ARG A 286 -4.66 17.61 8.71
C ARG A 286 -3.57 16.98 7.84
N SER A 287 -3.76 15.75 7.36
CA SER A 287 -2.81 15.11 6.44
C SER A 287 -2.73 15.77 5.07
N ARG A 288 -3.76 16.53 4.68
CA ARG A 288 -3.78 17.38 3.48
C ARG A 288 -3.26 18.79 3.72
N ASN A 289 -2.78 19.09 4.93
CA ASN A 289 -2.35 20.42 5.39
C ASN A 289 -3.48 21.47 5.43
N GLU A 290 -4.75 21.04 5.50
CA GLU A 290 -5.92 21.91 5.61
C GLU A 290 -6.27 22.20 7.09
N HIS A 291 -5.29 22.71 7.85
CA HIS A 291 -5.43 22.92 9.30
C HIS A 291 -6.58 23.87 9.66
N ARG A 292 -6.75 24.97 8.90
CA ARG A 292 -7.81 25.94 9.15
C ARG A 292 -9.21 25.31 9.11
N GLN A 293 -9.47 24.45 8.12
CA GLN A 293 -10.76 23.77 7.98
C GLN A 293 -10.97 22.73 9.07
N ALA A 294 -9.91 22.06 9.51
CA ALA A 294 -9.99 21.12 10.63
C ALA A 294 -10.36 21.86 11.94
N ASP A 295 -9.74 23.02 12.19
CA ASP A 295 -10.02 23.83 13.39
C ASP A 295 -11.43 24.44 13.35
N GLU A 296 -11.89 24.92 12.18
CA GLU A 296 -13.27 25.37 11.95
C GLU A 296 -14.28 24.23 12.23
N LEU A 297 -14.00 23.01 11.76
CA LEU A 297 -14.86 21.85 12.01
C LEU A 297 -14.89 21.45 13.49
N GLU A 298 -13.75 21.45 14.18
CA GLU A 298 -13.68 21.19 15.63
C GLU A 298 -14.46 22.24 16.43
N ALA A 299 -14.37 23.51 16.03
CA ALA A 299 -15.14 24.60 16.65
C ALA A 299 -16.65 24.39 16.50
N ILE A 300 -17.12 24.05 15.29
CA ILE A 300 -18.54 23.73 15.05
C ILE A 300 -19.00 22.58 15.96
N MET A 301 -18.16 21.57 16.13
CA MET A 301 -18.50 20.40 16.94
C MET A 301 -18.51 20.63 18.43
N GLN A 302 -17.69 21.56 18.93
CA GLN A 302 -17.73 22.02 20.31
C GLN A 302 -18.88 23.01 20.57
N GLY A 303 -19.73 23.29 19.57
CA GLY A 303 -20.81 24.27 19.68
C GLY A 303 -20.34 25.72 19.65
N LYS A 304 -19.09 25.96 19.22
CA LYS A 304 -18.46 27.28 19.03
C LYS A 304 -18.51 27.75 17.58
N GLY A 305 -19.33 27.10 16.75
CA GLY A 305 -19.53 27.49 15.36
C GLY A 305 -20.29 28.80 15.22
N SER A 306 -20.61 29.18 13.97
CA SER A 306 -21.43 30.36 13.65
C SER A 306 -22.87 30.30 14.18
N ASP A 307 -23.34 29.12 14.60
CA ASP A 307 -24.65 28.94 15.20
C ASP A 307 -24.65 29.40 16.66
N LEU A 308 -25.33 30.52 16.93
CA LEU A 308 -25.51 31.02 18.29
C LEU A 308 -26.26 29.99 19.15
N HIS A 309 -25.73 29.72 20.35
CA HIS A 309 -26.39 28.83 21.30
C HIS A 309 -27.81 29.32 21.63
N PRO A 310 -28.83 28.44 21.77
CA PRO A 310 -30.21 28.85 22.01
C PRO A 310 -30.39 29.81 23.21
N ALA A 311 -29.57 29.65 24.25
CA ALA A 311 -29.57 30.56 25.40
C ALA A 311 -29.09 31.98 25.04
N VAL A 312 -28.11 32.10 24.14
CA VAL A 312 -27.61 33.39 23.63
C VAL A 312 -28.68 34.04 22.73
N CYS A 313 -29.32 33.26 21.86
CA CYS A 313 -30.47 33.70 21.08
C CYS A 313 -31.62 34.23 21.94
N LEU A 314 -31.93 33.53 23.05
CA LEU A 314 -32.93 33.97 24.02
C LEU A 314 -32.51 35.26 24.73
N ALA A 315 -31.24 35.35 25.16
CA ALA A 315 -30.70 36.55 25.79
C ALA A 315 -30.76 37.77 24.85
N ILE A 316 -30.40 37.61 23.58
CA ILE A 316 -30.53 38.65 22.55
C ILE A 316 -32.00 39.07 22.45
N ARG A 317 -32.92 38.12 22.25
CA ARG A 317 -34.36 38.42 22.12
C ARG A 317 -34.91 39.23 23.29
N VAL A 318 -34.59 38.79 24.52
CA VAL A 318 -35.10 39.42 25.76
C VAL A 318 -34.44 40.77 25.98
N ASN A 319 -33.12 40.89 25.82
CA ASN A 319 -32.38 42.13 26.08
C ASN A 319 -32.62 43.21 25.02
N THR A 320 -32.99 42.84 23.80
CA THR A 320 -33.36 43.80 22.75
C THR A 320 -34.87 44.00 22.64
N PHE A 321 -35.66 43.54 23.62
CA PHE A 321 -37.12 43.69 23.69
C PHE A 321 -37.87 43.24 22.43
N LEU A 322 -37.35 42.22 21.73
CA LEU A 322 -38.01 41.68 20.54
C LEU A 322 -39.18 40.81 20.95
N SER A 323 -40.36 41.09 20.41
CA SER A 323 -41.50 40.18 20.54
C SER A 323 -41.23 38.85 19.83
N CYS A 324 -41.92 37.78 20.24
CA CYS A 324 -41.76 36.47 19.60
C CYS A 324 -42.02 36.53 18.08
N SER A 325 -42.98 37.34 17.63
CA SER A 325 -43.30 37.49 16.21
C SER A 325 -42.23 38.29 15.45
N GLN A 326 -41.66 39.35 16.05
CA GLN A 326 -40.55 40.10 15.47
C GLN A 326 -39.28 39.25 15.37
N TYR A 327 -38.94 38.50 16.42
CA TYR A 327 -37.79 37.60 16.42
C TYR A 327 -37.96 36.48 15.38
N HIS A 328 -39.15 35.91 15.23
CA HIS A 328 -39.41 34.88 14.22
C HIS A 328 -39.27 35.43 12.80
N LYS A 329 -39.75 36.66 12.54
CA LYS A 329 -39.55 37.34 11.26
C LYS A 329 -38.07 37.59 10.99
N MET A 330 -37.33 38.13 11.97
CA MET A 330 -35.88 38.37 11.87
C MET A 330 -35.11 37.08 11.59
N TYR A 331 -35.39 36.00 12.35
CA TYR A 331 -34.79 34.69 12.12
C TYR A 331 -35.10 34.14 10.73
N GLY A 332 -36.35 34.29 10.28
CA GLY A 332 -36.77 33.90 8.93
C GLY A 332 -36.00 34.66 7.84
N THR A 333 -35.81 35.97 8.01
CA THR A 333 -35.05 36.81 7.07
C THR A 333 -33.55 36.51 7.06
N VAL A 334 -32.94 36.24 8.21
CA VAL A 334 -31.49 35.93 8.31
C VAL A 334 -31.17 34.52 7.79
N LYS A 335 -32.12 33.58 7.90
CA LYS A 335 -31.95 32.21 7.44
C LYS A 335 -32.19 32.02 5.93
N ALA A 336 -33.02 32.87 5.34
CA ALA A 336 -33.35 32.84 3.91
C ALA A 336 -32.17 33.31 3.06
#